data_AF-A0A3D0USJ1-F1
#
_entry.id   AF-A0A3D0USJ1-F1
#
_cell.length_a   1.000
_cell.length_b   1.000
_cell.length_c   1.000
_cell.angle_alpha   90.00
_cell.angle_beta   90.00
_cell.angle_gamma   90.00
#
_symmetry.space_group_name_H-M   'P 1'
#
loop_
_entity.id
_entity.type
_entity.pdbx_description
1 polymer ?
#
loop_
_entity_poly.entity_id
_entity_poly.type
_entity_poly.pdbx_seq_one_letter_code
_entity_poly.pdbx_strand_id
1 'polypeptide(L)'
;MLSTDYLMSDDFLATAKKSFDIVLLEKEHTDKHSIQSVLLHHLQHEKNILLCLEHSSLETILPLTTHSKANITIINPSSGILGFAHK
;
A
#
# COMPACT_ATOMS: atom_id res chain seq x y z
N MET A 1 -6.81 -3.69 19.92
CA MET A 1 -6.05 -3.49 18.67
C MET A 1 -6.78 -4.29 17.60
N LEU A 2 -7.35 -3.65 16.57
CA LEU A 2 -7.85 -4.37 15.41
C LEU A 2 -6.63 -4.91 14.67
N SER A 3 -6.44 -6.24 14.63
CA SER A 3 -5.33 -6.80 13.86
C SER A 3 -5.60 -6.61 12.37
N THR A 4 -4.55 -6.30 11.62
CA THR A 4 -4.58 -6.13 10.16
C THR A 4 -4.81 -7.45 9.41
N ASP A 5 -4.99 -8.57 10.13
CA ASP A 5 -5.15 -9.91 9.57
C ASP A 5 -6.32 -10.00 8.58
N TYR A 6 -7.37 -9.18 8.75
CA TYR A 6 -8.48 -9.16 7.78
C TYR A 6 -8.07 -8.60 6.40
N LEU A 7 -7.10 -7.67 6.34
CA LEU A 7 -6.53 -7.14 5.08
C LEU A 7 -5.66 -8.18 4.37
N MET A 8 -5.37 -9.29 5.05
CA MET A 8 -4.61 -10.41 4.53
C MET A 8 -5.50 -11.63 4.28
N SER A 9 -6.82 -11.48 4.39
CA SER A 9 -7.76 -12.56 4.05
C SER A 9 -7.75 -12.85 2.56
N ASP A 10 -7.93 -14.13 2.20
CA ASP A 10 -7.97 -14.57 0.80
C ASP A 10 -9.04 -13.81 0.00
N ASP A 11 -10.20 -13.56 0.60
CA ASP A 11 -11.31 -12.83 -0.04
C ASP A 11 -10.95 -11.37 -0.33
N PHE A 12 -10.29 -10.70 0.63
CA PHE A 12 -9.82 -9.34 0.43
C PHE A 12 -8.77 -9.29 -0.68
N LEU A 13 -7.76 -10.16 -0.63
CA LEU A 13 -6.69 -10.19 -1.62
C LEU A 13 -7.21 -10.56 -3.02
N ALA A 14 -8.14 -11.50 -3.11
CA ALA A 14 -8.79 -11.87 -4.36
C ALA A 14 -9.61 -10.73 -4.97
N THR A 15 -10.24 -9.91 -4.12
CA THR A 15 -10.99 -8.72 -4.56
C THR A 15 -10.05 -7.60 -4.96
N ALA A 16 -9.05 -7.29 -4.15
CA ALA A 16 -8.06 -6.26 -4.42
C ALA A 16 -7.32 -6.51 -5.74
N LYS A 17 -6.91 -7.75 -6.01
CA LYS A 17 -6.25 -8.13 -7.27
C LYS A 17 -7.13 -8.00 -8.53
N LYS A 18 -8.45 -7.82 -8.37
CA LYS A 18 -9.36 -7.51 -9.50
C LYS A 18 -9.50 -6.01 -9.77
N SER A 19 -9.21 -5.18 -8.77
CA SER A 19 -9.42 -3.72 -8.83
C SER A 19 -8.12 -2.91 -8.91
N PHE A 20 -6.99 -3.52 -8.55
CA PHE A 20 -5.68 -2.88 -8.55
C PHE A 20 -4.69 -3.68 -9.40
N ASP A 21 -3.85 -2.96 -10.14
CA ASP A 21 -2.77 -3.56 -10.94
C ASP A 21 -1.68 -4.17 -10.05
N ILE A 22 -1.48 -3.56 -8.87
CA ILE A 22 -0.48 -3.99 -7.88
C ILE A 22 -1.09 -3.90 -6.48
N VAL A 23 -0.86 -4.94 -5.69
CA VAL A 23 -1.17 -4.97 -4.27
C VAL A 23 0.14 -5.16 -3.52
N LEU A 24 0.50 -4.21 -2.65
CA LEU A 24 1.70 -4.23 -1.83
C LEU A 24 1.32 -4.34 -0.35
N LEU A 25 1.83 -5.36 0.32
CA LEU A 25 1.53 -5.66 1.73
C LEU A 25 2.81 -5.53 2.55
N GLU A 26 2.83 -4.65 3.56
CA GLU A 26 4.04 -4.38 4.36
C GLU A 26 4.63 -5.65 4.99
N LYS A 27 3.76 -6.56 5.46
CA LYS A 27 4.14 -7.83 6.08
C LYS A 27 4.94 -8.76 5.16
N GLU A 28 4.82 -8.61 3.83
CA GLU A 28 5.57 -9.41 2.85
C GLU A 28 6.97 -8.84 2.56
N HIS A 29 7.29 -7.67 3.11
CA HIS A 29 8.46 -6.86 2.75
C HIS A 29 9.35 -6.49 3.96
N THR A 30 9.51 -7.41 4.92
CA THR A 30 10.27 -7.16 6.17
C THR A 30 11.79 -7.27 6.03
N ASP A 31 12.30 -8.07 5.10
CA ASP A 31 13.70 -8.53 5.16
C ASP A 31 14.60 -8.02 4.02
N LYS A 32 14.19 -8.13 2.75
CA LYS A 32 15.09 -7.94 1.58
C LYS A 32 14.86 -6.69 0.75
N HIS A 33 13.62 -6.23 0.68
CA HIS A 33 13.26 -5.00 -0.02
C HIS A 33 12.27 -4.29 0.87
N SER A 34 12.61 -3.09 1.35
CA SER A 34 11.63 -2.29 2.08
C SER A 34 10.46 -2.02 1.14
N ILE A 35 9.25 -2.01 1.69
CA ILE A 35 8.05 -1.71 0.90
C ILE A 35 8.16 -0.38 0.14
N GLN A 36 8.94 0.57 0.69
CA GLN A 36 9.29 1.83 0.04
C GLN A 36 10.05 1.62 -1.26
N SER A 37 11.06 0.74 -1.30
CA SER A 37 11.83 0.46 -2.53
C SER A 37 10.96 -0.19 -3.60
N VAL A 38 10.07 -1.12 -3.22
CA VAL A 38 9.14 -1.77 -4.14
C VAL A 38 8.11 -0.77 -4.67
N LEU A 39 7.57 0.07 -3.79
CA LEU A 39 6.67 1.15 -4.15
C LEU A 39 7.33 2.06 -5.19
N LEU A 40 8.54 2.58 -4.90
CA LEU A 40 9.31 3.48 -5.78
C LEU A 40 9.51 2.91 -7.19
N HIS A 41 9.79 1.60 -7.30
CA HIS A 41 9.90 0.93 -8.60
C HIS A 41 8.60 1.01 -9.42
N HIS A 42 7.45 0.95 -8.76
CA HIS A 42 6.15 0.99 -9.42
C HIS A 42 5.60 2.41 -9.64
N LEU A 43 6.07 3.42 -8.90
CA LEU A 43 5.60 4.80 -9.02
C LEU A 43 5.87 5.45 -10.39
N GLN A 44 6.81 4.91 -11.17
CA GLN A 44 7.17 5.44 -12.49
C GLN A 44 6.19 5.06 -13.60
N HIS A 45 5.24 4.16 -13.32
CA HIS A 45 4.28 3.65 -14.28
C HIS A 45 2.85 4.11 -13.93
N GLU A 46 2.00 4.26 -14.94
CA GLU A 46 0.57 4.50 -14.76
C GLU A 46 -0.10 3.20 -14.35
N LYS A 47 -0.23 2.99 -13.03
CA LYS A 47 -0.82 1.80 -12.41
C LYS A 47 -1.69 2.19 -11.23
N ASN A 48 -2.71 1.40 -10.96
CA ASN A 48 -3.50 1.45 -9.73
C ASN A 48 -2.83 0.55 -8.68
N ILE A 49 -2.34 1.14 -7.60
CA ILE A 49 -1.60 0.46 -6.56
C ILE A 49 -2.41 0.51 -5.26
N LEU A 50 -2.62 -0.65 -4.64
CA LEU A 50 -3.08 -0.75 -3.27
C LEU A 50 -1.88 -0.97 -2.36
N LEU A 51 -1.72 -0.12 -1.34
CA LEU A 51 -0.65 -0.19 -0.36
C LEU A 51 -1.24 -0.41 1.03
N CYS A 52 -1.00 -1.59 1.61
CA CYS A 52 -1.44 -1.94 2.95
C CYS A 52 -0.26 -1.85 3.92
N LEU A 53 -0.34 -0.90 4.84
CA LEU A 53 0.65 -0.60 5.87
C LEU A 53 0.13 -1.00 7.24
N GLU A 54 1.00 -1.55 8.07
CA GLU A 54 0.74 -1.97 9.44
C GLU A 54 1.58 -1.18 10.43
N HIS A 55 2.86 -0.92 10.10
CA HIS A 55 3.83 -0.29 10.99
C HIS A 55 4.49 0.94 10.38
N SER A 56 4.57 1.04 9.05
CA SER A 56 5.16 2.19 8.37
C SER A 56 4.38 3.47 8.64
N SER A 57 5.09 4.52 9.04
CA SER A 57 4.51 5.85 9.21
C SER A 57 4.10 6.44 7.86
N LEU A 58 2.87 6.96 7.77
CA LEU A 58 2.38 7.67 6.58
C LEU A 58 3.27 8.85 6.20
N GLU A 59 3.92 9.50 7.17
CA GLU A 59 4.85 10.62 6.94
C GLU A 59 6.04 10.22 6.07
N THR A 60 6.43 8.93 6.08
CA THR A 60 7.51 8.41 5.24
C THR A 60 7.03 7.99 3.85
N ILE A 61 5.75 7.63 3.71
CA ILE A 61 5.18 7.09 2.47
C ILE A 61 4.62 8.19 1.58
N LEU A 62 3.87 9.13 2.15
CA LEU A 62 3.19 10.18 1.38
C LEU A 62 4.16 11.00 0.52
N PRO A 63 5.36 11.42 0.98
CA PRO A 63 6.30 12.15 0.15
C PRO A 63 6.79 11.37 -1.08
N LEU A 64 6.83 10.04 -1.00
CA LEU A 64 7.23 9.19 -2.13
C LEU A 64 6.15 9.24 -3.23
N THR A 65 4.88 9.35 -2.85
CA THR A 65 3.74 9.32 -3.78
C THR A 65 3.45 10.64 -4.49
N THR A 66 3.94 11.76 -3.97
CA THR A 66 3.60 13.13 -4.42
C THR A 66 3.90 13.44 -5.89
N HIS A 67 4.88 12.75 -6.49
CA HIS A 67 5.27 12.94 -7.90
C HIS A 67 5.05 11.68 -8.75
N SER A 68 4.22 10.76 -8.27
CA SER A 68 3.95 9.51 -8.97
C SER A 68 3.03 9.69 -10.18
N LYS A 69 3.19 8.82 -11.18
CA LYS A 69 2.21 8.57 -12.24
C LYS A 69 1.17 7.51 -11.84
N ALA A 70 1.41 6.79 -10.75
CA ALA A 70 0.51 5.77 -10.23
C ALA A 70 -0.62 6.42 -9.42
N ASN A 71 -1.78 5.79 -9.46
CA ASN A 71 -2.90 6.06 -8.57
C ASN A 71 -2.81 5.13 -7.37
N ILE A 72 -2.73 5.67 -6.15
CA ILE A 72 -2.30 4.89 -4.98
C ILE A 72 -3.36 4.97 -3.89
N THR A 73 -3.91 3.82 -3.50
CA THR A 73 -4.80 3.70 -2.35
C THR A 73 -4.00 3.19 -1.16
N ILE A 74 -4.04 3.89 -0.02
CA ILE A 74 -3.27 3.51 1.17
C ILE A 74 -4.21 3.08 2.28
N ILE A 75 -4.04 1.87 2.79
CA ILE A 75 -4.73 1.39 3.98
C ILE A 75 -3.70 1.32 5.10
N ASN A 76 -3.88 2.12 6.16
CA ASN A 76 -3.02 2.10 7.33
C ASN A 76 -3.87 2.05 8.62
N PRO A 77 -4.17 0.85 9.13
CA PRO A 77 -5.05 0.72 10.30
C PRO A 77 -4.44 1.26 11.59
N SER A 78 -3.11 1.33 11.70
CA SER A 78 -2.43 1.81 12.90
C SER A 78 -2.49 3.34 13.05
N SER A 79 -2.70 4.07 11.95
CA SER A 79 -2.97 5.52 12.00
C SER A 79 -4.45 5.87 12.18
N GLY A 80 -5.36 4.88 12.18
CA GLY A 80 -6.81 5.10 12.21
C GLY A 80 -7.36 5.78 10.95
N ILE A 81 -6.51 5.97 9.93
CA ILE A 81 -6.83 6.69 8.69
C ILE A 81 -6.93 5.66 7.55
N LEU A 82 -8.11 5.54 6.95
CA LEU A 82 -8.26 5.00 5.60
C LEU A 82 -7.78 6.10 4.64
N GLY A 83 -6.49 6.05 4.29
CA GLY A 83 -5.81 7.10 3.54
C GLY A 83 -6.08 7.00 2.04
N PHE A 84 -7.02 7.78 1.53
CA PHE A 84 -7.18 7.98 0.10
C PHE A 84 -6.09 8.94 -0.41
N ALA A 85 -5.04 8.43 -1.04
CA ALA A 85 -4.13 9.26 -1.84
C ALA A 85 -4.68 9.32 -3.28
N HIS A 86 -5.80 10.03 -3.44
CA HIS A 86 -6.35 10.31 -4.77
C HIS A 86 -5.57 11.45 -5.44
N LYS A 87 -5.27 11.28 -6.72
CA LYS A 87 -5.14 12.39 -7.66
C LYS A 87 -6.40 12.47 -8.51
#